data_AF-A0A6J4PHG7-F1
#
_entry.id   AF-A0A6J4PHG7-F1
#
_cell.length_a   1.000
_cell.length_b   1.000
_cell.length_c   1.000
_cell.angle_alpha   90.00
_cell.angle_beta   90.00
_cell.angle_gamma   90.00
#
_symmetry.space_group_name_H-M   'P 1'
#
loop_
_entity.id
_entity.type
_entity.pdbx_description
1 polymer ?
#
loop_
_entity_poly.entity_id
_entity_poly.type
_entity_poly.pdbx_seq_one_letter_code
_entity_poly.pdbx_strand_id
1 'polypeptide(L)' 'MGPLDTGGSVTDNKIYRTWIAPDEQAIRDHAEWGGSPANRVSRVRSTIDPTTAEA' A
#
# COMPACT_ATOMS: atom_id res chain seq x y z
N MET A 1 -6.34 21.17 4.34
CA MET A 1 -7.42 20.16 4.22
C MET A 1 -7.80 20.05 2.75
N GLY A 2 -7.00 19.29 1.99
CA GLY A 2 -7.31 18.80 0.65
C GLY A 2 -7.08 17.29 0.68
N PRO A 3 -7.83 16.47 -0.07
CA PRO A 3 -7.77 15.03 0.05
C PRO A 3 -6.36 14.57 -0.33
N LEU A 4 -5.66 13.94 0.61
CA LEU A 4 -4.37 13.33 0.36
C LEU A 4 -4.60 12.17 -0.60
N ASP A 5 -4.13 12.30 -1.84
CA ASP A 5 -3.99 11.23 -2.84
C ASP A 5 -3.05 10.13 -2.31
N THR A 6 -3.54 9.35 -1.36
CA THR A 6 -2.85 8.16 -0.84
C THR A 6 -3.34 7.00 -1.69
N GLY A 7 -2.49 6.52 -2.60
CA GLY A 7 -2.79 5.48 -3.60
C GLY A 7 -3.14 4.12 -2.99
N GLY A 8 -4.35 3.99 -2.46
CA GLY A 8 -4.96 2.73 -2.07
C GLY A 8 -5.86 2.23 -3.19
N SER A 9 -5.67 0.99 -3.64
CA SER A 9 -6.59 0.35 -4.59
C SER A 9 -7.59 -0.50 -3.83
N VAL A 10 -8.88 -0.19 -3.98
CA VAL A 10 -9.99 -1.01 -3.46
C VAL A 10 -10.55 -1.81 -4.63
N THR A 11 -10.48 -3.13 -4.52
CA THR A 11 -11.19 -4.06 -5.41
C THR A 11 -12.31 -4.71 -4.62
N ASP A 12 -13.27 -5.34 -5.29
CA ASP A 12 -14.42 -5.99 -4.63
C ASP A 12 -14.01 -6.99 -3.52
N ASN A 13 -12.79 -7.55 -3.61
CA ASN A 13 -12.35 -8.61 -2.70
C ASN A 13 -11.04 -8.30 -1.94
N LYS A 14 -10.31 -7.24 -2.31
CA LYS A 14 -8.97 -6.93 -1.74
C LYS A 14 -8.68 -5.44 -1.72
N ILE A 15 -8.04 -5.01 -0.63
CA ILE A 15 -7.49 -3.67 -0.49
C ILE A 15 -5.96 -3.78 -0.55
N TYR A 16 -5.36 -2.98 -1.42
CA TYR A 16 -3.90 -2.87 -1.53
C TYR A 16 -3.46 -1.50 -1.03
N ARG A 17 -2.51 -1.47 -0.10
CA ARG A 17 -1.89 -0.26 0.45
C ARG A 17 -0.38 -0.39 0.31
N THR A 18 0.25 0.70 -0.12
CA THR A 18 1.71 0.81 -0.21
C THR A 18 2.21 1.66 0.96
N TRP A 19 3.22 1.17 1.68
CA TRP A 19 3.82 1.85 2.81
C TRP A 19 5.33 2.03 2.61
N ILE A 20 5.87 3.13 3.13
CA ILE A 20 7.31 3.32 3.33
C ILE A 20 7.58 3.00 4.80
N ALA A 21 8.25 1.89 5.05
CA ALA A 21 8.52 1.37 6.39
C ALA A 21 9.93 0.76 6.48
N PRO A 22 10.55 0.73 7.67
CA PRO A 22 11.88 0.14 7.85
C PRO A 22 11.88 -1.38 7.61
N ASP A 23 10.78 -2.05 7.94
CA ASP A 23 10.61 -3.50 7.84
C ASP A 23 9.13 -3.90 7.78
N GLU A 24 8.89 -5.20 7.60
CA GLU A 24 7.54 -5.78 7.52
C GLU A 24 6.79 -5.76 8.86
N GLN A 25 7.49 -5.83 9.99
CA GLN A 25 6.87 -5.85 11.32
C GLN A 25 6.19 -4.52 11.59
N ALA A 26 6.84 -3.41 11.26
CA ALA A 26 6.26 -2.07 11.37
C ALA A 26 4.94 -1.92 10.59
N ILE A 27 4.80 -2.61 9.45
CA ILE A 27 3.57 -2.62 8.65
C ILE A 27 2.49 -3.47 9.31
N ARG A 28 2.85 -4.64 9.85
CA ARG A 28 1.93 -5.55 10.54
C ARG A 28 1.36 -4.91 11.80
N ASP A 29 2.21 -4.30 12.61
CA ASP A 29 1.81 -3.61 13.83
C ASP A 29 0.81 -2.50 13.45
N HIS A 30 1.16 -1.62 12.51
CA HIS A 30 0.27 -0.55 12.04
C HIS A 30 -1.09 -1.06 11.52
N ALA A 31 -1.10 -2.19 10.81
CA ALA A 31 -2.32 -2.80 10.29
C ALA A 31 -3.22 -3.38 11.41
N GLU A 32 -2.61 -3.90 12.47
CA GLU A 32 -3.31 -4.41 13.66
C GLU A 32 -4.06 -3.29 14.38
N TRP A 33 -3.40 -2.14 14.60
CA TRP A 33 -4.04 -0.96 15.20
C TRP A 33 -5.20 -0.39 14.35
N GLY A 34 -5.12 -0.55 13.03
CA GLY A 34 -6.10 -0.02 12.07
C GLY A 34 -7.32 -0.92 11.81
N GLY A 35 -7.43 -2.07 12.49
CA GLY A 35 -8.57 -2.99 12.35
C GLY A 35 -8.66 -3.73 11.01
N SER A 36 -7.61 -3.70 10.19
CA SER A 36 -7.59 -4.33 8.87
C SER A 36 -6.31 -5.15 8.72
N PRO A 37 -6.38 -6.49 8.88
CA PRO A 37 -5.18 -7.32 8.94
C PRO A 37 -4.43 -7.28 7.61
N ALA A 38 -3.13 -7.01 7.68
CA ALA A 38 -2.21 -7.16 6.55
C ALA A 38 -1.96 -8.66 6.30
N ASN A 39 -2.95 -9.33 5.71
CA ASN A 39 -2.92 -10.77 5.45
C ASN A 39 -1.72 -11.22 4.59
N ARG A 40 -1.17 -10.29 3.79
CA ARG A 40 0.04 -10.50 3.00
C ARG A 40 0.81 -9.17 2.90
N VAL A 41 2.09 -9.20 3.26
CA VAL A 41 3.03 -8.10 3.01
C VAL A 41 4.03 -8.56 1.94
N SER A 42 4.38 -7.67 1.04
CA SER A 42 5.35 -7.94 -0.02
C SER A 42 6.17 -6.68 -0.29
N ARG A 43 7.49 -6.85 -0.31
CA ARG A 43 8.40 -5.72 -0.55
C ARG A 43 8.33 -5.30 -2.01
N VAL A 44 7.93 -4.06 -2.27
CA VAL A 44 8.03 -3.43 -3.58
C VAL A 44 9.52 -3.24 -3.90
N ARG A 45 9.99 -3.86 -4.99
CA ARG A 45 11.39 -3.75 -5.44
C ARG A 45 11.59 -2.61 -6.42
N SER A 46 10.58 -2.33 -7.22
CA SER A 46 10.56 -1.25 -8.21
C SER A 46 9.10 -0.89 -8.46
N THR A 47 8.85 0.39 -8.73
CA THR A 47 7.52 0.89 -9.14
C THR A 47 7.62 1.27 -10.62
N ILE A 48 6.69 0.76 -11.43
CA ILE A 48 6.56 1.20 -12.82
C ILE A 48 5.65 2.42 -12.80
N ASP A 49 6.17 3.55 -13.29
CA ASP A 49 5.36 4.75 -13.41
C ASP A 49 4.35 4.56 -14.57
N PRO A 50 3.05 4.80 -14.36
CA PRO A 50 2.03 4.55 -15.37
C PRO A 50 2.15 5.47 -16.60
N THR A 51 2.89 6.58 -16.53
CA THR A 51 3.18 7.44 -17.68
C THR A 51 4.21 6.83 -18.65
N THR A 52 4.90 5.77 -18.24
CA THR A 52 5.80 4.99 -19.09
C THR A 52 5.07 4.34 -20.28
N ALA A 53 3.74 4.18 -20.21
CA ALA A 53 2.93 3.59 -21.28
C ALA A 53 2.59 4.56 -22.42
N GLU A 54 2.78 5.87 -22.22
CA GLU A 54 2.35 6.93 -23.14
C GLU A 54 3.52 7.52 -23.98
N ALA A 55 4.67 6.84 -24.04
CA ALA A 55 5.88 7.28 -24.75
C ALA A 55 6.18 6.44 -26.01
#